data_AF-A0A1Y2SKN5-F1
#
_entry.id   AF-A0A1Y2SKN5-F1
#
_cell.length_a   1.000
_cell.length_b   1.000
_cell.length_c   1.000
_cell.angle_alpha   90.00
_cell.angle_beta   90.00
_cell.angle_gamma   90.00
#
_symmetry.space_group_name_H-M   'P 1'
#
loop_
_entity.id
_entity.type
_entity.pdbx_description
1 polymer ?
#
loop_
_entity_poly.entity_id
_entity_poly.type
_entity_poly.pdbx_seq_one_letter_code
_entity_poly.pdbx_strand_id
1 'polypeptide(L)'
;MEKGTLDSGTVGTETANQDTVSWEKTGNTLFLQGTLDRDSLLPLWQQKDRVLEDVDNIDVSQLNHVDSTGLALFVRLKGEFQQNGRILTLSGVGERLETLITLYGLQSLLGNNPPKA
;
A
#
# COMPACT_ATOMS: atom_id res chain seq x y z
N MET A 1 -14.03 -43.35 -38.77
CA MET A 1 -14.37 -42.33 -37.75
C MET A 1 -13.07 -41.92 -37.08
N GLU A 2 -12.76 -40.63 -37.24
CA GLU A 2 -11.80 -39.77 -36.55
C GLU A 2 -10.40 -40.29 -36.15
N LYS A 3 -9.41 -39.78 -36.89
CA LYS A 3 -8.09 -39.44 -36.35
C LYS A 3 -8.23 -38.15 -35.54
N GLY A 4 -7.91 -38.21 -34.25
CA GLY A 4 -7.72 -37.05 -33.39
C GLY A 4 -6.32 -36.46 -33.54
N THR A 5 -6.30 -35.16 -33.82
CA THR A 5 -5.20 -34.26 -34.15
C THR A 5 -4.25 -33.99 -32.99
N LEU A 6 -2.98 -33.73 -33.30
CA LEU A 6 -2.02 -33.05 -32.40
C LEU A 6 -2.52 -31.62 -32.11
N ASP A 7 -2.46 -31.15 -30.86
CA ASP A 7 -2.13 -29.75 -30.63
C ASP A 7 -1.36 -29.55 -29.33
N SER A 8 -0.35 -28.68 -29.44
CA SER A 8 0.59 -28.28 -28.42
C SER A 8 -0.06 -27.28 -27.48
N GLY A 9 0.35 -27.23 -26.21
CA GLY A 9 0.01 -26.07 -25.39
C GLY A 9 0.10 -26.27 -23.89
N THR A 10 1.32 -26.22 -23.35
CA THR A 10 1.51 -25.48 -22.09
C THR A 10 2.43 -24.32 -22.42
N VAL A 11 1.81 -23.33 -23.06
CA VAL A 11 2.28 -21.95 -23.06
C VAL A 11 2.45 -21.57 -21.58
N GLY A 12 3.69 -21.30 -21.17
CA GLY A 12 3.94 -20.60 -19.93
C GLY A 12 3.15 -19.30 -20.01
N THR A 13 2.16 -19.14 -19.15
CA THR A 13 1.46 -17.87 -19.05
C THR A 13 2.44 -16.87 -18.48
N GLU A 14 2.99 -16.06 -19.38
CA GLU A 14 3.47 -14.71 -19.09
C GLU A 14 2.33 -13.99 -18.35
N THR A 15 2.39 -14.02 -17.02
CA THR A 15 1.47 -13.28 -16.17
C THR A 15 1.72 -11.81 -16.43
N ALA A 16 0.75 -11.16 -17.07
CA ALA A 16 0.71 -9.71 -17.20
C ALA A 16 0.98 -9.08 -15.82
N ASN A 17 2.07 -8.31 -15.71
CA ASN A 17 2.46 -7.58 -14.50
C ASN A 17 1.33 -6.63 -14.07
N GLN A 18 0.41 -7.13 -13.26
CA GLN A 18 -0.39 -6.29 -12.38
C GLN A 18 0.46 -6.09 -11.12
N ASP A 19 1.04 -4.91 -10.97
CA ASP A 19 1.87 -4.51 -9.83
C ASP A 19 0.97 -4.34 -8.59
N THR A 20 0.37 -5.44 -8.12
CA THR A 20 -0.57 -5.42 -7.00
C THR A 20 0.13 -5.05 -5.70
N VAL A 21 -0.60 -4.44 -4.76
CA VAL A 21 -0.03 -4.18 -3.44
C VAL A 21 0.16 -5.50 -2.70
N SER A 22 1.35 -5.71 -2.16
CA SER A 22 1.65 -6.75 -1.20
C SER A 22 2.09 -6.12 0.12
N TRP A 23 2.01 -6.90 1.19
CA TRP A 23 2.40 -6.42 2.51
C TRP A 23 3.00 -7.52 3.38
N GLU A 24 3.92 -7.12 4.24
CA GLU A 24 4.53 -7.97 5.27
C GLU A 24 4.54 -7.23 6.60
N LYS A 25 4.22 -7.91 7.69
CA LYS A 25 4.31 -7.35 9.05
C LYS A 25 5.54 -7.91 9.76
N THR A 26 6.42 -7.03 10.23
CA THR A 26 7.56 -7.39 11.08
C THR A 26 7.52 -6.55 12.36
N GLY A 27 7.30 -7.21 13.50
CA GLY A 27 7.05 -6.52 14.77
C GLY A 27 5.85 -5.58 14.65
N ASN A 28 6.09 -4.29 14.91
CA ASN A 28 5.08 -3.23 14.87
C ASN A 28 5.03 -2.46 13.54
N THR A 29 5.82 -2.87 12.54
CA THR A 29 5.88 -2.22 11.22
C THR A 29 5.20 -3.07 10.16
N LEU A 30 4.33 -2.43 9.37
CA LEU A 30 3.77 -2.98 8.14
C LEU A 30 4.55 -2.43 6.94
N PHE A 31 5.20 -3.30 6.19
CA PHE A 31 5.90 -2.95 4.96
C PHE A 31 4.94 -3.11 3.79
N LEU A 32 4.74 -2.05 3.02
CA LEU A 32 3.95 -2.06 1.80
C LEU A 32 4.86 -2.05 0.57
N GLN A 33 4.56 -2.91 -0.40
CA GLN A 33 5.31 -3.04 -1.64
C GLN A 33 4.37 -3.04 -2.85
N GLY A 34 4.87 -2.56 -3.99
CA GLY A 34 4.15 -2.57 -5.27
C GLY A 34 3.42 -1.26 -5.53
N THR A 35 2.23 -1.32 -6.12
CA THR A 35 1.43 -0.13 -6.41
C THR A 35 0.23 -0.04 -5.48
N LEU A 36 -0.04 1.15 -4.95
CA LEU A 36 -1.21 1.47 -4.13
C LEU A 36 -2.12 2.46 -4.88
N ASP A 37 -3.10 1.92 -5.59
CA ASP A 37 -4.10 2.64 -6.36
C ASP A 37 -5.51 2.07 -6.11
N ARG A 38 -6.49 2.58 -6.85
CA ARG A 38 -7.90 2.24 -6.69
C ARG A 38 -8.19 0.74 -6.81
N ASP A 39 -7.49 0.08 -7.72
CA ASP A 39 -7.72 -1.33 -8.05
C ASP A 39 -6.89 -2.24 -7.14
N SER A 40 -5.68 -1.81 -6.77
CA SER A 40 -4.77 -2.61 -5.94
C SER A 40 -5.06 -2.52 -4.44
N LEU A 41 -5.65 -1.42 -3.92
CA LEU A 41 -5.81 -1.21 -2.48
C LEU A 41 -6.89 -2.08 -1.82
N LEU A 42 -7.83 -2.63 -2.61
CA LEU A 42 -9.03 -3.29 -2.08
C LEU A 42 -8.73 -4.49 -1.16
N PRO A 43 -7.80 -5.41 -1.52
CA PRO A 43 -7.45 -6.54 -0.65
C PRO A 43 -6.85 -6.10 0.69
N LEU A 44 -6.05 -5.03 0.70
CA LEU A 44 -5.47 -4.47 1.92
C LEU A 44 -6.57 -3.84 2.79
N TRP A 45 -7.47 -3.07 2.18
CA TRP A 45 -8.58 -2.42 2.87
C TRP A 45 -9.52 -3.41 3.57
N GLN A 46 -9.89 -4.48 2.89
CA GLN A 46 -10.79 -5.51 3.43
C GLN A 46 -10.19 -6.26 4.63
N GLN A 47 -8.87 -6.30 4.75
CA GLN A 47 -8.15 -7.02 5.80
C GLN A 47 -7.49 -6.08 6.80
N LYS A 48 -7.72 -4.76 6.70
CA LYS A 48 -6.98 -3.73 7.43
C LYS A 48 -6.96 -3.96 8.93
N ASP A 49 -8.06 -4.39 9.53
CA ASP A 49 -8.15 -4.54 10.99
C ASP A 49 -7.24 -5.66 11.50
N ARG A 50 -7.10 -6.75 10.72
CA ARG A 50 -6.19 -7.85 11.01
C ARG A 50 -4.74 -7.48 10.68
N VAL A 51 -4.52 -6.82 9.55
CA VAL A 51 -3.17 -6.47 9.06
C VAL A 51 -2.53 -5.38 9.94
N LEU A 52 -3.33 -4.46 10.49
CA LEU A 52 -2.89 -3.33 11.32
C LEU A 52 -3.02 -3.57 12.83
N GLU A 53 -3.41 -4.78 13.24
CA GLU A 53 -3.33 -5.20 14.65
C GLU A 53 -1.88 -5.01 15.13
N ASP A 54 -1.67 -4.40 16.30
CA ASP A 54 -0.34 -4.08 16.85
C ASP A 54 0.65 -3.34 15.92
N VAL A 55 0.17 -2.72 14.84
CA VAL A 55 1.00 -1.87 13.98
C VAL A 55 0.97 -0.44 14.51
N ASP A 56 2.11 0.23 14.56
CA ASP A 56 2.21 1.68 14.81
C ASP A 56 2.97 2.43 13.70
N ASN A 57 3.63 1.70 12.79
CA ASN A 57 4.33 2.26 11.65
C ASN A 57 3.97 1.53 10.34
N ILE A 58 3.75 2.29 9.27
CA ILE A 58 3.65 1.75 7.90
C ILE A 58 4.86 2.24 7.12
N ASP A 59 5.69 1.31 6.68
CA ASP A 59 6.79 1.61 5.77
C ASP A 59 6.31 1.55 4.33
N VAL A 60 6.55 2.64 3.59
CA VAL A 60 6.14 2.81 2.19
C VAL A 60 7.33 2.91 1.24
N SER A 61 8.55 2.56 1.68
CA SER A 61 9.77 2.69 0.88
C SER A 61 9.78 1.78 -0.35
N GLN A 62 9.02 0.69 -0.32
CA GLN A 62 8.93 -0.29 -1.41
C GLN A 62 7.72 -0.10 -2.31
N LEU A 63 6.96 1.01 -2.14
CA LEU A 63 5.89 1.36 -3.05
C LEU A 63 6.45 2.01 -4.32
N ASN A 64 6.16 1.41 -5.47
CA ASN A 64 6.52 1.91 -6.79
C ASN A 64 5.63 3.08 -7.21
N HIS A 65 4.35 3.03 -6.83
CA HIS A 65 3.36 4.04 -7.20
C HIS A 65 2.29 4.17 -6.12
N VAL A 66 1.93 5.42 -5.83
CA VAL A 66 0.77 5.78 -5.00
C VAL A 66 0.01 6.87 -5.77
N ASP A 67 -1.31 6.71 -5.88
CA ASP A 67 -2.20 7.71 -6.47
C ASP A 67 -3.01 8.47 -5.38
N SER A 68 -4.03 9.21 -5.81
CA SER A 68 -4.93 9.92 -4.88
C SER A 68 -5.73 8.98 -3.97
N THR A 69 -6.04 7.76 -4.40
CA THR A 69 -6.80 6.80 -3.61
C THR A 69 -5.92 6.10 -2.57
N GLY A 70 -4.68 5.78 -2.91
CA GLY A 70 -3.68 5.32 -1.93
C GLY A 70 -3.40 6.37 -0.86
N LEU A 71 -3.35 7.64 -1.24
CA LEU A 71 -3.23 8.74 -0.28
C LEU A 71 -4.46 8.85 0.64
N ALA A 72 -5.66 8.74 0.09
CA ALA A 72 -6.90 8.73 0.86
C ALA A 72 -6.95 7.58 1.87
N LEU A 73 -6.42 6.41 1.51
CA LEU A 73 -6.26 5.29 2.43
C LEU A 73 -5.40 5.68 3.64
N PHE A 74 -4.22 6.27 3.43
CA PHE A 74 -3.35 6.67 4.55
C PHE A 74 -4.01 7.72 5.47
N VAL A 75 -4.71 8.71 4.90
CA VAL A 75 -5.48 9.68 5.68
C VAL A 75 -6.54 8.99 6.53
N ARG A 76 -7.26 8.04 5.93
CA ARG A 76 -8.32 7.30 6.62
C ARG A 76 -7.76 6.47 7.77
N LEU A 77 -6.67 5.74 7.55
CA LEU A 77 -6.02 4.93 8.59
C LEU A 77 -5.51 5.80 9.74
N LYS A 78 -4.83 6.91 9.45
CA LYS A 78 -4.40 7.88 10.48
C LYS A 78 -5.58 8.40 11.31
N GLY A 79 -6.68 8.77 10.65
CA GLY A 79 -7.89 9.24 11.33
C GLY A 79 -8.52 8.18 12.23
N GLU A 80 -8.55 6.90 11.80
CA GLU A 80 -9.05 5.78 12.62
C GLU A 80 -8.15 5.53 13.83
N PHE A 81 -6.83 5.58 13.67
CA PHE A 81 -5.88 5.42 14.77
C PHE A 81 -6.01 6.54 15.80
N GLN A 82 -6.08 7.79 15.34
CA GLN A 82 -6.25 8.95 16.21
C GLN A 82 -7.55 8.88 17.03
N GLN A 83 -8.66 8.47 16.41
CA GLN A 83 -9.94 8.27 17.11
C GLN A 83 -9.86 7.20 18.20
N ASN A 84 -9.00 6.21 18.02
CA ASN A 84 -8.74 5.14 18.99
C ASN A 84 -7.62 5.47 19.97
N GLY A 85 -7.12 6.71 20.00
CA GLY A 85 -6.02 7.14 20.89
C GLY A 85 -4.66 6.53 20.56
N ARG A 86 -4.50 5.95 19.35
CA ARG A 86 -3.26 5.38 18.85
C ARG A 86 -2.60 6.35 17.86
N ILE A 87 -1.28 6.22 17.71
CA ILE A 87 -0.50 6.98 16.73
C ILE A 87 -0.10 6.00 15.62
N LEU A 88 -0.29 6.42 14.37
CA LEU A 88 0.21 5.74 13.18
C LEU A 88 1.25 6.65 12.50
N THR A 89 2.44 6.13 12.23
CA THR A 89 3.48 6.83 11.47
C THR A 89 3.64 6.24 10.07
N LEU A 90 4.12 7.06 9.14
CA LEU A 90 4.56 6.62 7.81
C LEU A 90 6.07 6.79 7.73
N SER A 91 6.79 5.72 7.40
CA SER A 91 8.24 5.74 7.15
C SER A 91 8.55 5.43 5.69
N GLY A 92 9.75 5.79 5.21
CA GLY A 92 10.13 5.47 3.84
C GLY A 92 9.40 6.27 2.76
N VAL A 93 8.84 7.44 3.10
CA VAL A 93 8.12 8.31 2.16
C VAL A 93 9.09 8.83 1.09
N GLY A 94 8.94 8.36 -0.15
CA GLY A 94 9.72 8.81 -1.30
C GLY A 94 9.26 10.16 -1.87
N GLU A 95 10.09 10.78 -2.70
CA GLU A 95 9.87 12.14 -3.25
C GLU A 95 8.52 12.32 -3.95
N ARG A 96 8.07 11.30 -4.71
CA ARG A 96 6.79 11.35 -5.42
C ARG A 96 5.61 11.40 -4.45
N LEU A 97 5.63 10.59 -3.40
CA LEU A 97 4.58 10.57 -2.39
C LEU A 97 4.61 11.86 -1.56
N GLU A 98 5.81 12.34 -1.20
CA GLU A 98 5.97 13.63 -0.51
C GLU A 98 5.41 14.80 -1.34
N THR A 99 5.63 14.77 -2.66
CA THR A 99 5.04 15.75 -3.59
C THR A 99 3.52 15.70 -3.54
N LEU A 100 2.91 14.51 -3.58
CA LEU A 100 1.46 14.36 -3.45
C LEU A 100 0.96 14.88 -2.10
N ILE A 101 1.58 14.48 -0.98
CA ILE A 101 1.22 14.97 0.37
C ILE A 101 1.23 16.50 0.41
N THR A 102 2.24 17.12 -0.21
CA THR A 102 2.38 18.57 -0.30
C THR A 102 1.28 19.21 -1.14
N LEU A 103 1.04 18.70 -2.35
CA LEU A 103 0.03 19.22 -3.27
C LEU A 103 -1.39 19.17 -2.67
N TYR A 104 -1.68 18.15 -1.87
CA TYR A 104 -2.96 18.01 -1.18
C TYR A 104 -2.99 18.66 0.22
N GLY A 105 -1.90 19.30 0.68
CA GLY A 105 -1.84 19.97 1.98
C GLY A 105 -1.93 19.02 3.19
N LEU A 106 -1.54 17.76 3.03
CA LEU A 106 -1.68 16.70 4.05
C LEU A 106 -0.47 16.59 4.99
N GLN A 107 0.44 17.57 4.94
CA GLN A 107 1.71 17.58 5.67
C GLN A 107 1.52 17.42 7.19
N SER A 108 0.51 18.08 7.77
CA SER A 108 0.21 17.97 9.21
C SER A 108 -0.40 16.62 9.62
N LEU A 109 -0.94 15.86 8.66
CA LEU A 109 -1.57 14.57 8.90
C LEU A 109 -0.60 13.41 8.63
N LEU A 110 0.05 13.45 7.47
CA LEU A 110 0.86 12.37 6.92
C LEU A 110 2.36 12.67 6.89
N GLY A 111 2.73 13.95 6.92
CA GLY A 111 4.12 14.35 6.83
C GLY A 111 4.95 13.70 7.93
N ASN A 112 6.15 13.28 7.56
CA ASN A 112 7.15 12.83 8.51
C ASN A 112 7.66 14.09 9.23
N ASN A 113 6.94 14.54 10.26
CA ASN A 113 7.35 15.71 11.03
C ASN A 113 8.55 15.28 11.88
N PRO A 114 9.81 15.65 11.56
CA PRO A 114 10.87 15.46 12.54
C PRO A 114 10.46 16.26 13.78
N PRO A 115 10.76 15.76 15.00
CA PRO A 115 10.50 16.52 16.21
C PRO A 115 11.11 17.92 16.05
N LYS A 116 10.28 18.95 16.22
CA LYS A 116 10.73 20.34 16.23
C LYS A 116 11.73 20.47 17.38
N ALA A 117 13.00 20.67 17.04
CA ALA A 117 14.08 20.93 18.00
C ALA A 117 13.80 22.19 18.83
#